data_AF-A0A6A3PJZ0-F1
#
_entry.id   AF-A0A6A3PJZ0-F1
#
_cell.length_a   1.000
_cell.length_b   1.000
_cell.length_c   1.000
_cell.angle_alpha   90.00
_cell.angle_beta   90.00
_cell.angle_gamma   90.00
#
_symmetry.space_group_name_H-M   'P 1'
#
loop_
_entity.id
_entity.type
_entity.pdbx_description
1 polymer ?
#
loop_
_entity_poly.entity_id
_entity_poly.type
_entity_poly.pdbx_seq_one_letter_code
_entity_poly.pdbx_strand_id
1 'polypeptide(L)'
;MLACQALKKLRSASFLTSRGFAVLTADTVNPNVIKAEYAVRGVLVLRSNEYEDRLARGDKSLPFDKVIPCNIGNPLVLKQEPIEFHRQVLALVNVPGLVDQPEVKKLFPEDAIERAKFYIDNIVGGTGAYGHSKGSACVREEVARFLQRRDNYPADPEDIYLTDGASPAVQNSLLALIRDENDAILAPIPQYPL
;
A
#
# COMPACT_ATOMS: atom_id res chain seq x y z
N MET A 1 41.36 -11.67 -46.42
CA MET A 1 40.07 -12.11 -47.04
C MET A 1 39.44 -13.35 -46.37
N LEU A 2 39.73 -13.65 -45.10
CA LEU A 2 39.10 -14.78 -44.36
C LEU A 2 38.30 -14.34 -43.11
N ALA A 3 38.49 -13.11 -42.61
CA ALA A 3 37.76 -12.61 -41.44
C ALA A 3 36.35 -12.06 -41.77
N CYS A 4 36.11 -11.56 -42.98
CA CYS A 4 34.78 -11.04 -43.39
C CYS A 4 33.78 -12.13 -43.78
N GLN A 5 34.20 -13.39 -43.95
CA GLN A 5 33.29 -14.52 -44.23
C GLN A 5 32.78 -15.19 -42.95
N ALA A 6 33.50 -15.10 -41.82
CA ALA A 6 33.04 -15.63 -40.53
C ALA A 6 31.85 -14.83 -39.97
N LEU A 7 31.85 -13.51 -40.14
CA LEU A 7 30.74 -12.62 -39.73
C LEU A 7 29.47 -12.77 -40.58
N LYS A 8 29.57 -13.30 -41.80
CA LYS A 8 28.40 -13.57 -42.67
C LYS A 8 27.73 -14.92 -42.39
N LYS A 9 28.42 -15.89 -41.76
CA LYS A 9 27.83 -17.18 -41.35
C LYS A 9 27.10 -17.14 -40.00
N LEU A 10 27.32 -16.12 -39.17
CA LEU A 10 26.58 -15.93 -37.91
C LEU A 10 25.21 -15.24 -38.08
N ARG A 11 24.87 -14.79 -39.30
CA ARG A 11 23.57 -14.14 -39.60
C ARG A 11 22.60 -15.00 -40.40
N SER A 12 22.91 -16.27 -40.66
CA SER A 12 22.03 -17.18 -41.42
C SER A 12 21.37 -18.28 -40.59
N ALA A 13 21.52 -18.28 -39.27
CA ALA A 13 20.62 -19.04 -38.39
C ALA A 13 19.40 -18.17 -38.07
N SER A 14 18.60 -17.92 -39.09
CA SER A 14 17.19 -17.57 -38.88
C SER A 14 16.53 -18.81 -38.29
N PHE A 15 16.64 -18.98 -36.98
CA PHE A 15 15.62 -19.70 -36.26
C PHE A 15 14.36 -18.86 -36.41
N LEU A 16 13.57 -19.19 -37.43
CA LEU A 16 12.13 -18.99 -37.40
C LEU A 16 11.58 -19.90 -36.29
N THR A 17 11.97 -19.63 -35.03
CA THR A 17 11.05 -19.88 -33.94
C THR A 17 9.92 -18.91 -34.24
N SER A 18 8.82 -19.46 -34.76
CA SER A 18 7.50 -18.92 -34.48
C SER A 18 7.57 -18.39 -33.05
N ARG A 19 7.62 -17.06 -32.88
CA ARG A 19 7.28 -16.47 -31.59
C ARG A 19 5.79 -16.67 -31.47
N GLY A 20 5.38 -17.92 -31.20
CA GLY A 20 4.12 -18.19 -30.56
C GLY A 20 4.06 -17.26 -29.36
N PHE A 21 2.89 -16.68 -29.11
CA PHE A 21 2.70 -15.81 -27.96
C PHE A 21 3.37 -16.46 -26.75
N ALA A 22 4.34 -15.77 -26.13
CA ALA A 22 4.99 -16.27 -24.95
C ALA A 22 3.89 -16.48 -23.91
N VAL A 23 3.56 -17.74 -23.63
CA VAL A 23 2.56 -18.07 -22.63
C VAL A 23 3.21 -17.81 -21.28
N LEU A 24 2.55 -17.00 -20.45
CA LEU A 24 2.97 -16.81 -19.08
C LEU A 24 2.77 -18.14 -18.32
N THR A 25 3.86 -18.72 -17.83
CA THR A 25 3.90 -19.95 -17.04
C THR A 25 4.75 -19.70 -15.80
N ALA A 26 4.73 -20.64 -14.84
CA ALA A 26 5.61 -20.56 -13.67
C ALA A 26 7.10 -20.53 -14.04
N ASP A 27 7.47 -21.17 -15.16
CA ASP A 27 8.86 -21.19 -15.65
C ASP A 27 9.27 -19.90 -16.37
N THR A 28 8.29 -19.10 -16.85
CA THR A 28 8.56 -17.88 -17.63
C THR A 28 8.33 -16.58 -16.84
N VAL A 29 7.74 -16.65 -15.64
CA VAL A 29 7.59 -15.50 -14.74
C VAL A 29 8.89 -15.21 -13.99
N ASN A 30 9.03 -13.98 -13.46
CA ASN A 30 10.19 -13.58 -12.68
C ASN A 30 10.42 -14.56 -11.50
N PRO A 31 11.59 -15.23 -11.41
CA PRO A 31 11.86 -16.20 -10.36
C PRO A 31 11.82 -15.61 -8.95
N ASN A 32 12.05 -14.30 -8.79
CA ASN A 32 11.94 -13.64 -7.49
C ASN A 32 10.49 -13.60 -6.98
N VAL A 33 9.49 -13.58 -7.88
CA VAL A 33 8.07 -13.67 -7.52
C VAL A 33 7.74 -15.08 -7.03
N ILE A 34 8.33 -16.11 -7.65
CA ILE A 34 8.14 -17.51 -7.23
C ILE A 34 8.79 -17.80 -5.87
N LYS A 35 9.97 -17.20 -5.60
CA LYS A 35 10.69 -17.37 -4.35
C LYS A 35 10.12 -16.55 -3.19
N ALA A 36 9.35 -15.50 -3.46
CA ALA A 36 8.80 -14.64 -2.43
C ALA A 36 7.70 -15.37 -1.65
N GLU A 37 7.80 -15.35 -0.32
CA GLU A 37 6.81 -15.96 0.58
C GLU A 37 6.16 -14.87 1.45
N TYR A 38 4.82 -14.81 1.43
CA TYR A 38 4.04 -13.87 2.25
C TYR A 38 3.08 -14.62 3.16
N ALA A 39 3.58 -15.07 4.32
CA ALA A 39 2.88 -15.99 5.22
C ALA A 39 1.57 -15.42 5.81
N VAL A 40 1.46 -14.09 5.96
CA VAL A 40 0.28 -13.41 6.55
C VAL A 40 -1.00 -13.67 5.76
N ARG A 41 -0.88 -13.98 4.46
CA ARG A 41 -2.01 -14.37 3.57
C ARG A 41 -1.78 -15.71 2.87
N GLY A 42 -1.09 -16.63 3.54
CA GLY A 42 -0.76 -17.96 3.01
C GLY A 42 -1.89 -18.99 3.13
N VAL A 43 -1.49 -20.27 3.13
CA VAL A 43 -2.39 -21.45 3.09
C VAL A 43 -3.44 -21.44 4.21
N LEU A 44 -3.07 -20.99 5.41
CA LEU A 44 -4.00 -20.92 6.54
C LEU A 44 -5.18 -19.97 6.26
N VAL A 45 -4.93 -18.85 5.60
CA VAL A 45 -5.98 -17.88 5.24
C VAL A 45 -6.87 -18.45 4.14
N LEU A 46 -6.30 -19.13 3.15
CA LEU A 46 -7.11 -19.80 2.11
C LEU A 46 -8.04 -20.86 2.71
N ARG A 47 -7.52 -21.65 3.67
CA ARG A 47 -8.33 -22.65 4.37
C ARG A 47 -9.39 -22.01 5.28
N SER A 48 -9.05 -20.90 5.94
CA SER A 48 -9.98 -20.07 6.71
C SER A 48 -11.16 -19.62 5.86
N ASN A 49 -10.90 -19.08 4.66
CA ASN A 49 -11.94 -18.64 3.72
C ASN A 49 -12.82 -19.80 3.24
N GLU A 50 -12.24 -20.97 2.95
CA GLU A 50 -13.02 -22.17 2.60
C GLU A 50 -13.99 -22.56 3.72
N TYR A 51 -13.57 -22.48 4.98
CA TYR A 51 -14.45 -22.77 6.11
C TYR A 51 -15.54 -21.71 6.27
N GLU A 52 -15.23 -20.42 6.08
CA GLU A 52 -16.25 -19.36 6.06
C GLU A 52 -17.31 -19.61 4.98
N ASP A 53 -16.89 -19.97 3.76
CA ASP A 53 -17.80 -20.31 2.65
C ASP A 53 -18.68 -21.52 2.96
N ARG A 54 -18.10 -22.56 3.58
CA ARG A 54 -18.84 -23.76 4.00
C ARG A 54 -19.89 -23.43 5.06
N LEU A 55 -19.51 -22.66 6.09
CA LEU A 55 -20.43 -22.22 7.14
C LEU A 55 -21.55 -21.35 6.56
N ALA A 56 -21.24 -20.45 5.62
CA ALA A 56 -22.22 -19.61 4.93
C ALA A 56 -23.23 -20.43 4.10
N ARG A 57 -22.82 -21.60 3.58
CA ARG A 57 -23.70 -22.57 2.89
C ARG A 57 -24.45 -23.51 3.84
N GLY A 58 -24.32 -23.33 5.16
CA GLY A 58 -25.05 -24.10 6.16
C GLY A 58 -24.41 -25.45 6.53
N ASP A 59 -23.12 -25.64 6.25
CA ASP A 59 -22.39 -26.84 6.67
C ASP A 59 -22.34 -26.94 8.21
N LYS A 60 -22.96 -27.99 8.77
CA LYS A 60 -22.99 -28.28 10.21
C LYS A 60 -22.00 -29.37 10.63
N SER A 61 -21.15 -29.85 9.72
CA SER A 61 -20.15 -30.89 10.01
C SER A 61 -18.90 -30.34 10.71
N LEU A 62 -18.69 -29.02 10.67
CA LEU A 62 -17.57 -28.36 11.31
C LEU A 62 -17.80 -28.25 12.84
N PRO A 63 -16.76 -28.41 13.68
CA PRO A 63 -16.88 -28.35 15.14
C PRO A 63 -17.02 -26.92 15.69
N PHE A 64 -17.30 -25.94 14.83
CA PHE A 64 -17.44 -24.51 15.14
C PHE A 64 -18.46 -23.88 14.18
N ASP A 65 -19.03 -22.75 14.58
CA ASP A 65 -20.08 -22.03 13.86
C ASP A 65 -19.57 -20.75 13.18
N LYS A 66 -18.34 -20.32 13.50
CA LYS A 66 -17.70 -19.13 12.96
C LYS A 66 -16.19 -19.28 12.90
N VAL A 67 -15.58 -18.53 11.98
CA VAL A 67 -14.14 -18.32 11.91
C VAL A 67 -13.84 -16.93 12.48
N ILE A 68 -12.81 -16.82 13.31
CA ILE A 68 -12.35 -15.54 13.87
C ILE A 68 -10.93 -15.28 13.33
N PRO A 69 -10.72 -14.23 12.52
CA PRO A 69 -9.40 -13.92 11.98
C PRO A 69 -8.50 -13.32 13.07
N CYS A 70 -7.65 -14.14 13.66
CA CYS A 70 -6.61 -13.74 14.62
C CYS A 70 -5.23 -13.60 13.97
N ASN A 71 -5.16 -13.54 12.64
CA ASN A 71 -3.92 -13.60 11.85
C ASN A 71 -3.44 -12.22 11.35
N ILE A 72 -4.32 -11.21 11.30
CA ILE A 72 -4.01 -9.87 10.79
C ILE A 72 -4.47 -8.83 11.81
N GLY A 73 -3.61 -7.85 12.08
CA GLY A 73 -3.98 -6.64 12.82
C GLY A 73 -4.91 -5.75 11.98
N ASN A 74 -6.19 -6.12 11.88
CA ASN A 74 -7.23 -5.37 11.19
C ASN A 74 -8.34 -4.99 12.19
N PRO A 75 -8.12 -3.97 13.03
CA PRO A 75 -8.96 -3.76 14.21
C PRO A 75 -10.41 -3.38 13.88
N LEU A 76 -10.65 -2.68 12.78
CA LEU A 76 -12.00 -2.28 12.36
C LEU A 76 -12.87 -3.49 12.00
N VAL A 77 -12.29 -4.55 11.41
CA VAL A 77 -13.01 -5.82 11.19
C VAL A 77 -13.37 -6.49 12.50
N LEU A 78 -12.55 -6.29 13.54
CA LEU A 78 -12.79 -6.77 14.91
C LEU A 78 -13.56 -5.75 15.76
N LYS A 79 -14.33 -4.86 15.13
CA LYS A 79 -15.25 -3.90 15.78
C LYS A 79 -14.58 -2.83 16.64
N GLN A 80 -13.31 -2.50 16.39
CA GLN A 80 -12.78 -1.24 16.91
C GLN A 80 -13.58 -0.09 16.30
N GLU A 81 -14.18 0.75 17.14
CA GLU A 81 -14.89 1.94 16.67
C GLU A 81 -13.90 2.90 15.99
N PRO A 82 -14.25 3.46 14.81
CA PRO A 82 -13.42 4.47 14.18
C PRO A 82 -13.28 5.71 15.06
N ILE A 83 -12.14 6.40 14.96
CA ILE A 83 -12.00 7.73 15.57
C ILE A 83 -12.90 8.70 14.79
N GLU A 84 -13.94 9.18 15.46
CA GLU A 84 -15.03 9.97 14.88
C GLU A 84 -14.53 11.25 14.21
N PHE A 85 -13.64 12.00 14.89
CA PHE A 85 -13.07 13.24 14.35
C PHE A 85 -12.45 13.05 12.95
N HIS A 86 -11.72 11.95 12.74
CA HIS A 86 -11.12 11.67 11.43
C HIS A 86 -12.18 11.39 10.36
N ARG A 87 -13.25 10.65 10.71
CA ARG A 87 -14.35 10.36 9.80
C ARG A 87 -15.09 11.63 9.39
N GLN A 88 -15.33 12.53 10.35
CA GLN A 88 -15.99 13.81 10.13
C GLN A 88 -15.21 14.72 9.19
N VAL A 89 -13.91 14.91 9.46
CA VAL A 89 -13.03 15.71 8.59
C VAL A 89 -12.98 15.11 7.19
N LEU A 90 -12.79 13.78 7.07
CA LEU A 90 -12.75 13.10 5.78
C LEU A 90 -14.07 13.22 5.00
N ALA A 91 -15.22 13.20 5.67
CA ALA A 91 -16.51 13.41 5.02
C ALA A 91 -16.62 14.84 4.46
N LEU A 92 -16.24 15.84 5.25
CA LEU A 92 -16.32 17.26 4.88
C LEU A 92 -15.37 17.62 3.73
N VAL A 93 -14.13 17.10 3.72
CA VAL A 93 -13.18 17.39 2.61
C VAL A 93 -13.57 16.71 1.31
N ASN A 94 -14.29 15.59 1.35
CA ASN A 94 -14.78 14.90 0.15
C ASN A 94 -16.11 15.46 -0.38
N VAL A 95 -16.83 16.24 0.43
CA VAL A 95 -18.02 17.00 0.02
C VAL A 95 -17.82 18.46 0.40
N PRO A 96 -16.86 19.17 -0.23
CA PRO A 96 -16.35 20.44 0.28
C PRO A 96 -17.44 21.51 0.42
N GLY A 97 -18.45 21.55 -0.46
CA GLY A 97 -19.56 22.52 -0.35
C GLY A 97 -20.44 22.38 0.91
N LEU A 98 -20.25 21.30 1.70
CA LEU A 98 -20.97 21.10 2.95
C LEU A 98 -20.46 22.03 4.06
N VAL A 99 -19.18 22.42 4.05
CA VAL A 99 -18.57 23.27 5.10
C VAL A 99 -19.13 24.70 5.13
N ASP A 100 -19.83 25.10 4.08
CA ASP A 100 -20.43 26.44 3.92
C ASP A 100 -21.94 26.47 4.22
N GLN A 101 -22.56 25.30 4.40
CA GLN A 101 -23.98 25.21 4.72
C GLN A 101 -24.23 25.60 6.18
N PRO A 102 -25.21 26.46 6.51
CA PRO A 102 -25.54 26.81 7.89
C PRO A 102 -25.83 25.59 8.78
N GLU A 103 -26.38 24.54 8.19
CA GLU A 103 -26.75 23.28 8.85
C GLU A 103 -25.53 22.45 9.28
N VAL A 104 -24.34 22.68 8.71
CA VAL A 104 -23.16 21.86 9.01
C VAL A 104 -22.79 21.90 10.49
N LYS A 105 -22.99 23.05 11.15
CA LYS A 105 -22.75 23.25 12.59
C LYS A 105 -23.71 22.46 13.49
N LYS A 106 -24.82 21.95 12.94
CA LYS A 106 -25.75 21.07 13.65
C LYS A 106 -25.34 19.60 13.57
N LEU A 107 -24.48 19.25 12.60
CA LEU A 107 -24.11 17.87 12.27
C LEU A 107 -22.67 17.55 12.65
N PHE A 108 -21.78 18.53 12.61
CA PHE A 108 -20.34 18.37 12.86
C PHE A 108 -19.86 19.34 13.93
N PRO A 109 -18.88 18.94 14.76
CA PRO A 109 -18.27 19.85 15.71
C PRO A 109 -17.42 20.91 15.01
N GLU A 110 -17.23 22.04 15.67
CA GLU A 110 -16.58 23.24 15.10
C GLU A 110 -15.13 22.96 14.67
N ASP A 111 -14.38 22.21 15.48
CA ASP A 111 -12.99 21.82 15.20
C ASP A 111 -12.84 20.92 13.96
N ALA A 112 -13.80 20.03 13.71
CA ALA A 112 -13.81 19.22 12.49
C ALA A 112 -14.10 20.06 11.24
N ILE A 113 -15.01 21.04 11.35
CA ILE A 113 -15.33 21.98 10.26
C ILE A 113 -14.11 22.85 9.96
N GLU A 114 -13.48 23.42 10.98
CA GLU A 114 -12.27 24.23 10.83
C GLU A 114 -11.13 23.43 10.21
N ARG A 115 -10.92 22.19 10.66
CA ARG A 115 -9.90 21.30 10.09
C ARG A 115 -10.19 20.98 8.63
N ALA A 116 -11.45 20.72 8.27
CA ALA A 116 -11.82 20.44 6.89
C ALA A 116 -11.59 21.65 5.99
N LYS A 117 -11.98 22.86 6.43
CA LYS A 117 -11.72 24.12 5.71
C LYS A 117 -10.23 24.34 5.49
N PHE A 118 -9.41 24.12 6.52
CA PHE A 118 -7.96 24.19 6.37
C PHE A 118 -7.44 23.30 5.25
N TYR A 119 -7.88 22.04 5.16
CA TYR A 119 -7.44 21.16 4.08
C TYR A 119 -7.99 21.57 2.71
N ILE A 120 -9.25 22.01 2.63
CA ILE A 120 -9.86 22.49 1.38
C ILE A 120 -9.08 23.68 0.82
N ASP A 121 -8.69 24.62 1.68
CA ASP A 121 -7.98 25.84 1.28
C ASP A 121 -6.51 25.59 0.91
N ASN A 122 -5.90 24.53 1.45
CA ASN A 122 -4.46 24.27 1.31
C ASN A 122 -4.11 23.08 0.41
N ILE A 123 -5.08 22.30 -0.07
CA ILE A 123 -4.86 21.21 -1.03
C ILE A 123 -5.36 21.66 -2.40
N VAL A 124 -4.42 22.10 -3.25
CA VAL A 124 -4.71 22.55 -4.62
C VAL A 124 -5.37 21.42 -5.41
N GLY A 125 -6.56 21.69 -5.96
CA GLY A 125 -7.35 20.69 -6.69
C GLY A 125 -8.16 19.73 -5.81
N GLY A 126 -8.18 19.96 -4.49
CA GLY A 126 -8.93 19.16 -3.53
C GLY A 126 -8.41 17.73 -3.41
N THR A 127 -9.25 16.83 -2.88
CA THR A 127 -8.88 15.42 -2.64
C THR A 127 -8.87 14.55 -3.91
N GLY A 128 -9.26 15.09 -5.06
CA GLY A 128 -9.36 14.34 -6.32
C GLY A 128 -8.24 14.58 -7.33
N ALA A 129 -7.42 15.61 -7.14
CA ALA A 129 -6.33 15.94 -8.05
C ALA A 129 -5.01 15.24 -7.67
N TYR A 130 -4.10 15.10 -8.63
CA TYR A 130 -2.72 14.73 -8.32
C TYR A 130 -2.06 15.82 -7.48
N GLY A 131 -1.41 15.41 -6.40
CA GLY A 131 -0.56 16.28 -5.59
C GLY A 131 0.91 16.27 -6.02
N HIS A 132 1.73 16.98 -5.25
CA HIS A 132 3.18 16.87 -5.34
C HIS A 132 3.63 15.43 -5.06
N SER A 133 4.72 14.95 -5.66
CA SER A 133 5.18 13.55 -5.54
C SER A 133 5.58 13.14 -4.11
N LYS A 134 5.90 14.09 -3.23
CA LYS A 134 6.11 13.86 -1.79
C LYS A 134 4.81 13.82 -0.98
N GLY A 135 3.68 14.18 -1.59
CA GLY A 135 2.41 14.44 -0.94
C GLY A 135 2.13 15.92 -0.67
N SER A 136 0.90 16.22 -0.27
CA SER A 136 0.41 17.58 0.00
C SER A 136 1.28 18.32 1.01
N ALA A 137 1.70 19.55 0.67
CA ALA A 137 2.63 20.33 1.48
C ALA A 137 2.11 20.59 2.91
N CYS A 138 0.85 21.02 3.04
CA CYS A 138 0.23 21.27 4.35
C CYS A 138 0.24 20.04 5.27
N VAL A 139 0.05 18.84 4.70
CA VAL A 139 0.09 17.58 5.47
C VAL A 139 1.52 17.23 5.87
N ARG A 140 2.51 17.41 4.98
CA ARG A 140 3.93 17.20 5.33
C ARG A 140 4.37 18.13 6.46
N GLU A 141 3.94 19.39 6.44
CA GLU A 141 4.20 20.32 7.54
C GLU A 141 3.55 19.88 8.86
N GLU A 142 2.32 19.36 8.83
CA GLU A 142 1.66 18.81 10.01
C GLU A 142 2.43 17.61 10.58
N VAL A 143 2.93 16.72 9.73
CA VAL A 143 3.77 15.58 10.14
C VAL A 143 5.09 16.06 10.75
N ALA A 144 5.77 17.03 10.12
CA ALA A 144 7.00 17.62 10.66
C ALA A 144 6.75 18.21 12.07
N ARG A 145 5.68 19.00 12.23
CA ARG A 145 5.29 19.55 13.53
C ARG A 145 4.97 18.47 14.55
N PHE A 146 4.34 17.36 14.13
CA PHE A 146 4.09 16.21 15.00
C PHE A 146 5.38 15.56 15.49
N LEU A 147 6.31 15.26 14.57
CA LEU A 147 7.61 14.66 14.89
C LEU A 147 8.39 15.57 15.84
N GLN A 148 8.42 16.88 15.55
CA GLN A 148 9.11 17.83 16.40
C GLN A 148 8.56 17.88 17.83
N ARG A 149 7.23 17.83 18.00
CA ARG A 149 6.62 17.77 19.34
C ARG A 149 6.90 16.46 20.05
N ARG A 150 6.88 15.34 19.33
CA ARG A 150 7.12 13.99 19.88
C ARG A 150 8.57 13.85 20.37
N ASP A 151 9.52 14.31 19.56
CA ASP A 151 10.95 14.05 19.75
C ASP A 151 11.70 15.23 20.40
N ASN A 152 11.04 16.38 20.54
CA ASN A 152 11.66 17.64 20.96
C ASN A 152 12.90 17.99 20.11
N TYR A 153 12.84 17.69 18.81
CA TYR A 153 13.92 17.88 17.84
C TYR A 153 13.35 18.39 16.50
N PRO A 154 13.98 19.35 15.81
CA PRO A 154 13.45 19.88 14.56
C PRO A 154 13.24 18.79 13.49
N ALA A 155 12.14 18.89 12.74
CA ALA A 155 11.87 18.04 11.58
C ALA A 155 11.58 18.93 10.36
N ASP A 156 12.18 18.59 9.21
CA ASP A 156 11.99 19.31 7.96
C ASP A 156 10.87 18.65 7.13
N PRO A 157 9.81 19.38 6.73
CA PRO A 157 8.79 18.87 5.81
C PRO A 157 9.33 18.36 4.47
N GLU A 158 10.52 18.80 4.03
CA GLU A 158 11.15 18.33 2.80
C GLU A 158 11.81 16.96 2.92
N ASP A 159 12.03 16.47 4.13
CA ASP A 159 12.50 15.09 4.39
C ASP A 159 11.34 14.09 4.50
N ILE A 160 10.09 14.55 4.31
CA ILE A 160 8.88 13.75 4.52
C ILE A 160 8.26 13.36 3.17
N TYR A 161 8.04 12.06 3.00
CA TYR A 161 7.32 11.47 1.88
C TYR A 161 6.06 10.78 2.39
N LEU A 162 4.89 11.23 1.93
CA LEU A 162 3.63 10.56 2.17
C LEU A 162 3.49 9.38 1.20
N THR A 163 3.10 8.23 1.71
CA THR A 163 2.93 6.99 0.94
C THR A 163 1.62 6.30 1.31
N ASP A 164 1.16 5.40 0.44
CA ASP A 164 -0.05 4.59 0.67
C ASP A 164 0.19 3.50 1.72
N GLY A 165 0.30 3.94 2.98
CA GLY A 165 0.78 3.13 4.11
C GLY A 165 2.30 2.98 4.12
N ALA A 166 2.80 2.22 5.10
CA ALA A 166 4.24 2.02 5.27
C ALA A 166 4.85 1.04 4.23
N SER A 167 4.05 0.12 3.68
CA SER A 167 4.54 -0.93 2.78
C SER A 167 5.28 -0.41 1.54
N PRO A 168 4.74 0.57 0.79
CA PRO A 168 5.46 1.13 -0.35
C PRO A 168 6.74 1.87 0.05
N ALA A 169 6.78 2.49 1.24
CA ALA A 169 7.99 3.17 1.72
C ALA A 169 9.13 2.18 1.97
N VAL A 170 8.84 1.03 2.58
CA VAL A 170 9.83 -0.05 2.78
C VAL A 170 10.28 -0.61 1.43
N GLN A 171 9.33 -0.91 0.52
CA GLN A 171 9.66 -1.43 -0.81
C GLN A 171 10.57 -0.47 -1.58
N ASN A 172 10.22 0.82 -1.62
CA ASN A 172 11.02 1.84 -2.31
C ASN A 172 12.42 1.98 -1.70
N SER A 173 12.53 1.89 -0.37
CA SER A 173 13.81 1.93 0.34
C SER A 173 14.68 0.73 -0.03
N LEU A 174 14.11 -0.48 -0.03
CA LEU A 174 14.83 -1.70 -0.41
C LEU A 174 15.28 -1.66 -1.88
N LEU A 175 14.40 -1.23 -2.80
CA LEU A 175 14.71 -1.08 -4.22
C LEU A 175 15.80 -0.03 -4.49
N ALA A 176 15.86 1.03 -3.68
CA ALA A 176 16.88 2.07 -3.82
C ALA A 176 18.24 1.64 -3.26
N LEU A 177 18.26 0.74 -2.26
CA LEU A 177 19.48 0.35 -1.53
C LEU A 177 20.14 -0.93 -2.07
N ILE A 178 19.36 -1.93 -2.50
CA ILE A 178 19.87 -3.22 -2.97
C ILE A 178 20.25 -3.12 -4.44
N ARG A 179 21.54 -3.28 -4.73
CA ARG A 179 22.08 -3.20 -6.10
C ARG A 179 22.02 -4.54 -6.82
N ASP A 180 22.38 -5.60 -6.10
CA ASP A 180 22.44 -6.98 -6.60
C ASP A 180 22.39 -7.98 -5.43
N GLU A 181 22.52 -9.27 -5.73
CA GLU A 181 22.43 -10.38 -4.77
C GLU A 181 23.50 -10.39 -3.67
N ASN A 182 24.54 -9.55 -3.78
CA ASN A 182 25.61 -9.46 -2.78
C ASN A 182 25.31 -8.44 -1.67
N ASP A 183 24.27 -7.61 -1.84
CA ASP A 183 23.80 -6.72 -0.77
C ASP A 183 22.90 -7.49 0.21
N ALA A 184 23.05 -7.19 1.50
CA ALA A 184 22.31 -7.84 2.57
C ALA A 184 21.68 -6.82 3.53
N ILE A 185 20.49 -7.15 4.03
CA ILE A 185 19.75 -6.36 5.01
C ILE A 185 19.64 -7.17 6.31
N LEU A 186 19.99 -6.55 7.43
CA LEU A 186 19.74 -7.15 8.74
C LEU A 186 18.25 -7.10 9.06
N ALA A 187 17.66 -8.27 9.33
CA ALA A 187 16.27 -8.40 9.78
C ALA A 187 16.23 -9.06 11.17
N PRO A 188 15.43 -8.56 12.12
CA PRO A 188 15.27 -9.19 13.43
C PRO A 188 14.54 -10.52 13.31
N ILE A 189 14.76 -11.45 14.25
CA ILE A 189 14.00 -12.70 14.35
C ILE A 189 13.32 -12.74 15.73
N PRO A 190 11.98 -12.86 15.79
CA PRO A 190 11.03 -12.93 14.67
C PRO A 190 10.82 -11.59 13.94
N GLN A 191 10.54 -11.64 12.64
CA GLN A 191 10.25 -10.47 11.79
C GLN A 191 8.75 -10.33 11.43
N TYR A 192 8.37 -9.12 11.02
CA TYR A 192 7.18 -8.90 10.19
C TYR A 192 7.53 -9.21 8.72
N PRO A 193 6.90 -10.21 8.08
CA PRO A 193 7.27 -10.66 6.74
C PRO A 193 6.55 -9.80 5.68
N LEU A 194 6.91 -8.52 5.60
CA LEU A 194 6.37 -7.56 4.62
C LEU A 194 6.89 -7.84 3.21
#